data_AF-A0A917E5R4-F1
#
_entry.id   AF-A0A917E5R4-F1
#
_cell.length_a   1.000
_cell.length_b   1.000
_cell.length_c   1.000
_cell.angle_alpha   90.00
_cell.angle_beta   90.00
_cell.angle_gamma   90.00
#
_symmetry.space_group_name_H-M   'P 1'
#
loop_
_entity.id
_entity.type
_entity.pdbx_description
1 polymer ?
#
loop_
_entity_poly.entity_id
_entity_poly.type
_entity_poly.pdbx_seq_one_letter_code
_entity_poly.pdbx_strand_id
1 'polypeptide(L)'
;MAAATGGTVVDVTGTGGARTVTGVADGLVAAASRDAVNGSQLATTNAAVVNLSTLVVSQGLGFVSSNNAGALGPVASGANASAGGAGAVASGSQSLAMGNGSAAVAANTVAVGAGAVSTGTNSVALGAGSRDDGATNVVSVGSAFATRRITNVAPGTSASDAANVGQLQSGLTAGLAASNAYTDSRISALGFDLRNVERDARKGTAAAVAIGYAPMPSAPGRTSYTLNGSTFRGEQAIGGSVAHRFGTAQPFALTAGFAFAGEGNNAARVGVAGEF
;
A
#
# COMPACT_ATOMS: atom_id res chain seq x y z
N MET A 1 81.01 15.35 36.84
CA MET A 1 81.74 14.16 37.31
C MET A 1 80.77 12.98 37.33
N ALA A 2 80.68 12.22 36.23
CA ALA A 2 79.90 10.98 36.08
C ALA A 2 80.28 10.27 34.77
N ALA A 3 80.69 11.05 33.76
CA ALA A 3 81.14 10.56 32.44
C ALA A 3 82.37 9.62 32.47
N ALA A 4 83.12 9.55 33.58
CA ALA A 4 84.34 8.74 33.71
C ALA A 4 84.16 7.50 34.61
N THR A 5 82.93 7.20 35.05
CA THR A 5 82.58 6.09 35.94
C THR A 5 81.48 5.26 35.30
N GLY A 6 81.62 3.92 35.27
CA GLY A 6 80.59 3.04 34.70
C GLY A 6 79.27 3.07 35.50
N GLY A 7 78.15 2.69 34.86
CA GLY A 7 76.82 2.63 35.47
C GLY A 7 75.71 3.07 34.50
N THR A 8 74.46 2.68 34.77
CA THR A 8 73.29 3.05 33.94
C THR A 8 72.33 4.02 34.62
N VAL A 9 72.62 4.41 35.86
CA VAL A 9 71.74 5.24 36.70
C VAL A 9 72.55 6.37 37.33
N VAL A 10 71.97 7.57 37.32
CA VAL A 10 72.46 8.73 38.09
C VAL A 10 71.41 9.02 39.17
N ASP A 11 71.77 8.79 40.44
CA ASP A 11 70.90 9.09 41.57
C ASP A 11 71.17 10.51 42.09
N VAL A 12 70.13 11.34 42.12
CA VAL A 12 70.18 12.73 42.59
C VAL A 12 69.51 12.93 43.95
N THR A 13 69.07 11.85 44.60
CA THR A 13 68.46 11.89 45.94
C THR A 13 69.49 12.17 47.03
N GLY A 14 69.07 12.92 48.06
CA GLY A 14 69.88 13.28 49.20
C GLY A 14 69.22 12.86 50.51
N THR A 15 69.96 12.92 51.61
CA THR A 15 69.43 12.62 52.94
C THR A 15 68.27 13.52 53.38
N GLY A 16 68.09 14.67 52.69
CA GLY A 16 66.95 15.58 52.86
C GLY A 16 65.87 15.49 51.77
N GLY A 17 65.92 14.52 50.85
CA GLY A 17 64.92 14.31 49.79
C GLY A 17 65.45 14.48 48.35
N ALA A 18 64.54 14.52 47.38
CA ALA A 18 64.85 14.72 45.96
C ALA A 18 65.34 16.16 45.69
N ARG A 19 66.26 16.31 44.74
CA ARG A 19 66.85 17.61 44.35
C ARG A 19 66.29 18.10 43.01
N THR A 20 66.26 19.41 42.82
CA THR A 20 66.04 20.01 41.50
C THR A 20 67.33 19.94 40.66
N VAL A 21 67.18 19.73 39.36
CA VAL A 21 68.30 19.77 38.41
C VAL A 21 68.19 21.06 37.61
N THR A 22 69.14 21.98 37.79
CA THR A 22 69.16 23.30 37.14
C THR A 22 70.29 23.39 36.11
N GLY A 23 70.20 24.35 35.18
CA GLY A 23 71.19 24.55 34.12
C GLY A 23 71.10 23.54 32.96
N VAL A 24 69.97 22.82 32.83
CA VAL A 24 69.73 21.88 31.74
C VAL A 24 69.37 22.65 30.47
N ALA A 25 70.27 22.64 29.49
CA ALA A 25 69.97 23.12 28.13
C ALA A 25 68.85 22.28 27.49
N ASP A 26 68.17 22.82 26.48
CA ASP A 26 67.13 22.07 25.76
C ASP A 26 67.72 20.77 25.21
N GLY A 27 67.15 19.62 25.61
CA GLY A 27 67.55 18.31 25.10
C GLY A 27 67.05 18.09 23.68
N LEU A 28 67.70 17.22 22.90
CA LEU A 28 67.15 16.84 21.60
C LEU A 28 65.83 16.07 21.80
N VAL A 29 64.71 16.54 21.24
CA VAL A 29 63.42 15.83 21.27
C VAL A 29 63.28 15.01 19.99
N ALA A 30 63.78 13.78 20.00
CA ALA A 30 63.70 12.82 18.89
C ALA A 30 63.63 11.38 19.41
N ALA A 31 63.11 10.45 18.61
CA ALA A 31 62.79 9.07 19.05
C ALA A 31 63.96 8.27 19.64
N ALA A 32 65.21 8.53 19.21
CA ALA A 32 66.41 7.86 19.72
C ALA A 32 67.19 8.70 20.76
N SER A 33 66.69 9.89 21.10
CA SER A 33 67.37 10.79 22.03
C SER A 33 67.39 10.20 23.44
N ARG A 34 68.50 10.44 24.14
CA ARG A 34 68.65 10.14 25.58
C ARG A 34 68.96 11.40 26.39
N ASP A 35 68.73 12.57 25.79
CA ASP A 35 68.94 13.85 26.46
C ASP A 35 67.85 14.11 27.49
N ALA A 36 68.20 14.82 28.56
CA ALA A 36 67.22 15.28 29.53
C ALA A 36 66.37 16.41 28.91
N VAL A 37 65.05 16.35 29.11
CA VAL A 37 64.14 17.45 28.73
C VAL A 37 63.99 18.42 29.89
N ASN A 38 63.93 19.71 29.59
CA ASN A 38 63.77 20.75 30.61
C ASN A 38 62.34 21.34 30.63
N GLY A 39 62.11 22.30 31.52
CA GLY A 39 60.80 22.92 31.73
C GLY A 39 60.25 23.67 30.52
N SER A 40 61.09 24.32 29.70
CA SER A 40 60.64 25.04 28.50
C SER A 40 60.05 24.09 27.46
N GLN A 41 60.67 22.92 27.26
CA GLN A 41 60.22 21.93 26.29
C GLN A 41 58.89 21.28 26.70
N LEU A 42 58.70 21.00 27.98
CA LEU A 42 57.43 20.52 28.52
C LEU A 42 56.35 21.62 28.46
N ALA A 43 56.71 22.88 28.73
CA ALA A 43 55.79 23.99 28.61
C ALA A 43 55.25 24.18 27.18
N THR A 44 56.10 24.03 26.16
CA THR A 44 55.68 24.04 24.75
C THR A 44 54.65 22.93 24.46
N THR A 45 54.89 21.72 24.95
CA THR A 45 53.96 20.60 24.79
C THR A 45 52.64 20.87 25.51
N ASN A 46 52.71 21.35 26.76
CA ASN A 46 51.52 21.69 27.55
C ASN A 46 50.69 22.79 26.90
N ALA A 47 51.31 23.79 26.27
CA ALA A 47 50.60 24.80 25.49
C ALA A 47 49.87 24.20 24.29
N ALA A 48 50.49 23.26 23.56
CA ALA A 48 49.83 22.54 22.47
C ALA A 48 48.65 21.68 22.96
N VAL A 49 48.78 21.02 24.13
CA VAL A 49 47.70 20.26 24.76
C VAL A 49 46.55 21.17 25.20
N VAL A 50 46.84 22.34 25.76
CA VAL A 50 45.82 23.34 26.10
C VAL A 50 45.11 23.82 24.84
N ASN A 51 45.82 24.13 23.76
CA ASN A 51 45.21 24.51 22.49
C ASN A 51 44.28 23.42 21.93
N LEU A 52 44.71 22.16 22.00
CA LEU A 52 43.87 21.01 21.62
C LEU A 52 42.63 20.91 22.52
N SER A 53 42.80 21.05 23.83
CA SER A 53 41.69 21.05 24.79
C SER A 53 40.69 22.16 24.48
N THR A 54 41.18 23.36 24.17
CA THR A 54 40.34 24.50 23.78
C THR A 54 39.62 24.23 22.47
N LEU A 55 40.28 23.65 21.47
CA LEU A 55 39.66 23.27 20.19
C LEU A 55 38.54 22.24 20.39
N VAL A 56 38.79 21.21 21.20
CA VAL A 56 37.82 20.15 21.52
C VAL A 56 36.58 20.70 22.23
N VAL A 57 36.77 21.65 23.15
CA VAL A 57 35.66 22.25 23.90
C VAL A 57 34.90 23.29 23.07
N SER A 58 35.61 24.13 22.30
CA SER A 58 35.01 25.22 21.52
C SER A 58 34.28 24.74 20.27
N GLN A 59 34.77 23.69 19.60
CA GLN A 59 34.11 23.09 18.44
C GLN A 59 33.05 22.07 18.86
N GLY A 60 33.05 21.66 20.14
CA GLY A 60 32.21 20.59 20.65
C GLY A 60 32.59 19.23 20.07
N LEU A 61 32.36 18.17 20.83
CA LEU A 61 32.52 16.79 20.37
C LEU A 61 31.45 16.36 19.34
N GLY A 62 30.67 17.30 18.80
CA GLY A 62 29.57 17.04 17.88
C GLY A 62 30.01 16.98 16.42
N PHE A 63 29.19 16.36 15.59
CA PHE A 63 29.34 16.46 14.13
C PHE A 63 29.09 17.92 13.70
N VAL A 64 30.11 18.76 13.62
CA VAL A 64 29.95 20.17 13.20
C VAL A 64 30.33 20.34 11.73
N SER A 65 29.42 20.91 10.94
CA SER A 65 29.74 21.38 9.58
C SER A 65 30.42 22.75 9.71
N SER A 66 31.76 22.76 9.61
CA SER A 66 32.63 23.89 9.98
C SER A 66 32.88 24.93 8.86
N ASN A 67 32.07 24.96 7.80
CA ASN A 67 32.28 25.90 6.68
C ASN A 67 31.63 27.28 6.88
N ASN A 68 31.10 27.58 8.07
CA ASN A 68 30.56 28.91 8.38
C ASN A 68 30.92 29.33 9.81
N ALA A 69 31.95 30.16 9.94
CA ALA A 69 32.35 30.75 11.21
C ALA A 69 31.21 31.63 11.73
N GLY A 70 30.48 31.16 12.75
CA GLY A 70 29.34 31.87 13.36
C GLY A 70 28.01 31.12 13.29
N ALA A 71 27.95 29.94 12.67
CA ALA A 71 26.77 29.10 12.81
C ALA A 71 26.66 28.54 14.23
N LEU A 72 25.44 28.51 14.80
CA LEU A 72 25.19 27.90 16.10
C LEU A 72 25.65 26.43 16.08
N GLY A 73 26.30 25.97 17.16
CA GLY A 73 26.65 24.56 17.31
C GLY A 73 25.39 23.68 17.40
N PRO A 74 25.51 22.37 17.18
CA PRO A 74 24.43 21.43 17.48
C PRO A 74 24.12 21.43 19.00
N VAL A 75 22.84 21.30 19.35
CA VAL A 75 22.35 21.25 20.73
C VAL A 75 21.64 19.92 20.97
N ALA A 76 22.23 19.05 21.79
CA ALA A 76 21.59 17.84 22.29
C ALA A 76 21.18 18.05 23.75
N SER A 77 19.97 18.57 23.97
CA SER A 77 19.45 18.87 25.32
C SER A 77 18.57 17.77 25.91
N GLY A 78 18.07 16.84 25.08
CA GLY A 78 17.32 15.68 25.56
C GLY A 78 18.21 14.64 26.24
N ALA A 79 17.65 13.88 27.18
CA ALA A 79 18.35 12.77 27.80
C ALA A 79 18.75 11.72 26.74
N ASN A 80 20.02 11.32 26.70
CA ASN A 80 20.56 10.40 25.68
C ASN A 80 20.32 10.88 24.22
N ALA A 81 20.20 12.19 24.00
CA ALA A 81 20.03 12.76 22.67
C ALA A 81 21.37 12.95 21.95
N SER A 82 21.31 13.10 20.63
CA SER A 82 22.47 13.37 19.79
C SER A 82 22.12 14.37 18.69
N ALA A 83 22.98 15.37 18.50
CA ALA A 83 22.77 16.44 17.52
C ALA A 83 24.05 16.65 16.70
N GLY A 84 23.88 16.84 15.39
CA GLY A 84 24.96 17.04 14.43
C GLY A 84 24.53 17.95 13.29
N GLY A 85 25.37 18.90 12.92
CA GLY A 85 25.09 19.97 11.97
C GLY A 85 24.89 21.30 12.69
N ALA A 86 25.22 22.38 12.00
CA ALA A 86 25.07 23.71 12.58
C ALA A 86 23.57 24.01 12.83
N GLY A 87 23.24 24.47 14.04
CA GLY A 87 21.88 24.73 14.49
C GLY A 87 20.99 23.50 14.61
N ALA A 88 21.54 22.28 14.56
CA ALA A 88 20.75 21.07 14.81
C ALA A 88 20.31 21.01 16.29
N VAL A 89 19.07 20.61 16.56
CA VAL A 89 18.51 20.56 17.92
C VAL A 89 17.88 19.20 18.17
N ALA A 90 18.43 18.44 19.11
CA ALA A 90 17.86 17.19 19.60
C ALA A 90 17.39 17.41 21.05
N SER A 91 16.13 17.83 21.22
CA SER A 91 15.56 18.17 22.53
C SER A 91 14.73 17.04 23.14
N GLY A 92 14.31 16.06 22.33
CA GLY A 92 13.59 14.90 22.82
C GLY A 92 14.50 13.90 23.53
N SER A 93 13.97 13.16 24.51
CA SER A 93 14.70 12.00 25.08
C SER A 93 14.98 10.97 23.99
N GLN A 94 16.20 10.40 23.96
CA GLN A 94 16.65 9.41 22.97
C GLN A 94 16.49 9.89 21.51
N SER A 95 16.62 11.20 21.28
CA SER A 95 16.41 11.79 19.95
C SER A 95 17.72 11.95 19.16
N LEU A 96 17.60 11.98 17.83
CA LEU A 96 18.71 12.18 16.90
C LEU A 96 18.37 13.29 15.91
N ALA A 97 19.14 14.38 15.90
CA ALA A 97 19.04 15.45 14.90
C ALA A 97 20.33 15.54 14.09
N MET A 98 20.28 15.19 12.79
CA MET A 98 21.44 15.25 11.89
C MET A 98 21.13 16.07 10.65
N GLY A 99 21.80 17.21 10.50
CA GLY A 99 21.64 18.13 9.38
C GLY A 99 21.62 19.58 9.86
N ASN A 100 22.01 20.52 9.00
CA ASN A 100 21.95 21.93 9.35
C ASN A 100 20.50 22.35 9.65
N GLY A 101 20.24 22.90 10.84
CA GLY A 101 18.91 23.29 11.29
C GLY A 101 17.90 22.15 11.46
N SER A 102 18.34 20.88 11.52
CA SER A 102 17.41 19.77 11.80
C SER A 102 16.94 19.79 13.25
N ALA A 103 15.69 19.41 13.53
CA ALA A 103 15.13 19.39 14.88
C ALA A 103 14.42 18.07 15.20
N ALA A 104 14.89 17.35 16.23
CA ALA A 104 14.26 16.16 16.78
C ALA A 104 13.70 16.49 18.17
N VAL A 105 12.39 16.78 18.21
CA VAL A 105 11.77 17.52 19.32
C VAL A 105 11.14 16.60 20.36
N ALA A 106 10.45 15.54 19.92
CA ALA A 106 9.75 14.61 20.81
C ALA A 106 10.61 13.40 21.20
N ALA A 107 10.17 12.62 22.18
CA ALA A 107 10.88 11.42 22.61
C ALA A 107 10.98 10.38 21.49
N ASN A 108 12.12 9.68 21.43
CA ASN A 108 12.41 8.62 20.45
C ASN A 108 12.31 9.09 18.99
N THR A 109 12.64 10.36 18.72
CA THR A 109 12.56 10.91 17.36
C THR A 109 13.87 10.95 16.62
N VAL A 110 13.80 10.87 15.30
CA VAL A 110 14.94 11.01 14.41
C VAL A 110 14.63 12.04 13.33
N ALA A 111 15.45 13.08 13.21
CA ALA A 111 15.37 14.06 12.13
C ALA A 111 16.70 14.06 11.35
N VAL A 112 16.69 13.63 10.09
CA VAL A 112 17.89 13.52 9.25
C VAL A 112 17.70 14.28 7.95
N GLY A 113 18.51 15.32 7.74
CA GLY A 113 18.47 16.21 6.59
C GLY A 113 18.43 17.68 7.01
N ALA A 114 18.93 18.57 6.15
CA ALA A 114 18.90 20.00 6.42
C ALA A 114 17.45 20.49 6.61
N GLY A 115 17.17 21.14 7.73
CA GLY A 115 15.83 21.60 8.10
C GLY A 115 14.77 20.51 8.29
N ALA A 116 15.16 19.23 8.42
CA ALA A 116 14.22 18.16 8.77
C ALA A 116 13.71 18.36 10.21
N VAL A 117 12.42 18.18 10.46
CA VAL A 117 11.82 18.40 11.78
C VAL A 117 10.92 17.22 12.15
N SER A 118 11.25 16.51 13.23
CA SER A 118 10.42 15.45 13.80
C SER A 118 9.87 15.89 15.15
N THR A 119 8.54 15.90 15.27
CA THR A 119 7.78 16.40 16.42
C THR A 119 6.81 15.38 16.99
N GLY A 120 6.50 14.29 16.28
CA GLY A 120 5.69 13.20 16.81
C GLY A 120 6.55 12.15 17.53
N THR A 121 6.06 11.54 18.60
CA THR A 121 6.82 10.55 19.37
C THR A 121 7.09 9.28 18.56
N ASN A 122 8.27 8.67 18.76
CA ASN A 122 8.69 7.44 18.07
C ASN A 122 8.62 7.54 16.54
N SER A 123 9.03 8.68 15.99
CA SER A 123 8.91 8.98 14.55
C SER A 123 10.25 9.39 13.92
N VAL A 124 10.29 9.33 12.59
CA VAL A 124 11.46 9.67 11.77
C VAL A 124 11.05 10.69 10.70
N ALA A 125 11.73 11.83 10.63
CA ALA A 125 11.69 12.74 9.49
C ALA A 125 12.98 12.57 8.68
N LEU A 126 12.88 11.98 7.48
CA LEU A 126 14.01 11.60 6.63
C LEU A 126 14.05 12.42 5.34
N GLY A 127 15.14 13.16 5.13
CA GLY A 127 15.37 14.05 3.99
C GLY A 127 15.25 15.54 4.35
N ALA A 128 15.87 16.39 3.53
CA ALA A 128 15.88 17.85 3.76
C ALA A 128 14.46 18.44 3.79
N GLY A 129 14.12 19.19 4.83
CA GLY A 129 12.79 19.78 5.00
C GLY A 129 11.65 18.77 5.24
N SER A 130 11.94 17.49 5.50
CA SER A 130 10.91 16.52 5.87
C SER A 130 10.31 16.84 7.24
N ARG A 131 9.01 16.57 7.39
CA ARG A 131 8.23 16.78 8.61
C ARG A 131 7.31 15.59 8.85
N ASP A 132 7.24 15.12 10.08
CA ASP A 132 6.24 14.12 10.50
C ASP A 132 4.89 14.75 10.89
N ASP A 133 4.79 16.09 10.84
CA ASP A 133 3.61 16.89 11.18
C ASP A 133 2.98 16.52 12.54
N GLY A 134 3.80 16.04 13.48
CA GLY A 134 3.38 15.62 14.82
C GLY A 134 2.81 14.21 14.92
N ALA A 135 2.77 13.45 13.83
CA ALA A 135 2.28 12.07 13.82
C ALA A 135 3.23 11.13 14.58
N THR A 136 2.65 10.19 15.34
CA THR A 136 3.40 9.23 16.16
C THR A 136 3.61 7.90 15.42
N ASN A 137 4.73 7.23 15.66
CA ASN A 137 5.07 5.93 15.04
C ASN A 137 5.13 5.96 13.50
N VAL A 138 5.69 7.02 12.90
CA VAL A 138 5.79 7.15 11.43
C VAL A 138 7.21 7.40 10.94
N VAL A 139 7.46 7.02 9.69
CA VAL A 139 8.62 7.49 8.92
C VAL A 139 8.12 8.43 7.83
N SER A 140 8.28 9.73 8.03
CA SER A 140 8.00 10.74 7.00
C SER A 140 9.23 10.96 6.13
N VAL A 141 9.07 10.78 4.81
CA VAL A 141 10.11 11.05 3.80
C VAL A 141 9.88 12.38 3.08
N GLY A 142 9.03 13.25 3.62
CA GLY A 142 8.62 14.49 2.96
C GLY A 142 7.87 15.42 3.90
N SER A 143 7.11 16.35 3.33
CA SER A 143 6.16 17.19 4.05
C SER A 143 4.87 17.32 3.23
N ALA A 144 3.84 17.97 3.79
CA ALA A 144 2.59 18.25 3.09
C ALA A 144 2.77 18.91 1.71
N PHE A 145 3.86 19.65 1.50
CA PHE A 145 4.12 20.39 0.26
C PHE A 145 5.32 19.85 -0.55
N ALA A 146 6.03 18.84 -0.03
CA ALA A 146 7.22 18.27 -0.68
C ALA A 146 7.31 16.77 -0.40
N THR A 147 6.64 15.97 -1.22
CA THR A 147 6.69 14.51 -1.15
C THR A 147 7.87 13.95 -1.93
N ARG A 148 8.30 12.74 -1.58
CA ARG A 148 9.39 12.03 -2.27
C ARG A 148 8.91 10.68 -2.77
N ARG A 149 9.46 10.26 -3.91
CA ARG A 149 9.30 8.89 -4.40
C ARG A 149 10.22 7.97 -3.61
N ILE A 150 9.69 6.84 -3.17
CA ILE A 150 10.48 5.71 -2.67
C ILE A 150 10.70 4.78 -3.86
N THR A 151 11.95 4.60 -4.27
CA THR A 151 12.33 3.84 -5.48
C THR A 151 13.10 2.58 -5.11
N ASN A 152 13.14 1.61 -6.03
CA ASN A 152 13.81 0.31 -5.84
C ASN A 152 13.18 -0.52 -4.70
N VAL A 153 11.84 -0.46 -4.58
CA VAL A 153 11.07 -1.27 -3.63
C VAL A 153 10.83 -2.65 -4.24
N ALA A 154 11.47 -3.67 -3.68
CA ALA A 154 11.20 -5.06 -4.03
C ALA A 154 9.75 -5.44 -3.70
N PRO A 155 9.17 -6.46 -4.36
CA PRO A 155 7.83 -6.93 -4.01
C PRO A 155 7.74 -7.34 -2.54
N GLY A 156 6.71 -6.87 -1.84
CA GLY A 156 6.40 -7.27 -0.47
C GLY A 156 5.96 -8.73 -0.42
N THR A 157 6.33 -9.43 0.65
CA THR A 157 6.05 -10.87 0.84
C THR A 157 5.15 -11.13 2.06
N SER A 158 5.27 -10.30 3.09
CA SER A 158 4.44 -10.33 4.29
C SER A 158 3.36 -9.25 4.25
N ALA A 159 2.31 -9.40 5.06
CA ALA A 159 1.20 -8.44 5.12
C ALA A 159 1.62 -7.02 5.58
N SER A 160 2.74 -6.90 6.27
CA SER A 160 3.31 -5.63 6.74
C SER A 160 4.34 -5.01 5.80
N ASP A 161 4.63 -5.65 4.66
CA ASP A 161 5.61 -5.14 3.70
C ASP A 161 4.98 -4.06 2.81
N ALA A 162 5.80 -3.13 2.33
CA ALA A 162 5.36 -2.17 1.32
C ALA A 162 5.06 -2.89 0.00
N ALA A 163 3.87 -2.68 -0.56
CA ALA A 163 3.53 -3.14 -1.90
C ALA A 163 4.14 -2.21 -2.94
N ASN A 164 4.79 -2.77 -3.98
CA ASN A 164 5.25 -1.98 -5.11
C ASN A 164 4.17 -1.88 -6.22
N VAL A 165 4.41 -0.99 -7.19
CA VAL A 165 3.45 -0.72 -8.28
C VAL A 165 3.17 -1.98 -9.13
N GLY A 166 4.16 -2.87 -9.29
CA GLY A 166 3.99 -4.12 -10.02
C GLY A 166 3.00 -5.08 -9.35
N GLN A 167 3.05 -5.21 -8.03
CA GLN A 167 2.07 -6.01 -7.27
C GLN A 167 0.66 -5.41 -7.35
N LEU A 168 0.54 -4.08 -7.26
CA LEU A 168 -0.75 -3.39 -7.40
C LEU A 168 -1.36 -3.63 -8.78
N GLN A 169 -0.57 -3.45 -9.84
CA GLN A 169 -1.02 -3.69 -11.23
C GLN A 169 -1.41 -5.15 -11.44
N SER A 170 -0.59 -6.09 -10.97
CA SER A 170 -0.90 -7.53 -11.06
C SER A 170 -2.21 -7.87 -10.34
N GLY A 171 -2.42 -7.35 -9.13
CA GLY A 171 -3.64 -7.57 -8.35
C GLY A 171 -4.87 -6.97 -9.04
N LEU A 172 -4.76 -5.76 -9.59
CA LEU A 172 -5.86 -5.11 -10.31
C LEU A 172 -6.21 -5.86 -11.60
N THR A 173 -5.20 -6.26 -12.38
CA THR A 173 -5.42 -7.04 -13.61
C THR A 173 -6.07 -8.38 -13.32
N ALA A 174 -5.61 -9.09 -12.28
CA ALA A 174 -6.21 -10.36 -11.87
C ALA A 174 -7.66 -10.20 -11.40
N GLY A 175 -7.94 -9.17 -10.60
CA GLY A 175 -9.29 -8.86 -10.13
C GLY A 175 -10.25 -8.48 -11.26
N LEU A 176 -9.81 -7.65 -12.20
CA LEU A 176 -10.62 -7.27 -13.36
C LEU A 176 -10.90 -8.47 -14.27
N ALA A 177 -9.92 -9.33 -14.50
CA ALA A 177 -10.11 -10.56 -15.28
C ALA A 177 -11.14 -11.48 -14.63
N ALA A 178 -11.11 -11.67 -13.32
CA ALA A 178 -12.09 -12.45 -12.59
C ALA A 178 -13.51 -11.86 -12.69
N SER A 179 -13.63 -10.53 -12.59
CA SER A 179 -14.92 -9.82 -12.72
C SER A 179 -15.53 -9.93 -14.12
N ASN A 180 -14.68 -9.81 -15.16
CA ASN A 180 -15.12 -9.98 -16.55
C ASN A 180 -15.58 -11.42 -16.80
N ALA A 181 -14.80 -12.42 -16.37
CA ALA A 181 -15.18 -13.82 -16.52
C ALA A 181 -16.51 -14.15 -15.81
N TYR A 182 -16.73 -13.56 -14.63
CA TYR A 182 -18.01 -13.69 -13.93
C TYR A 182 -19.17 -13.08 -14.72
N THR A 183 -19.00 -11.84 -15.21
CA THR A 183 -20.02 -11.14 -16.00
C THR A 183 -20.32 -11.87 -17.31
N ASP A 184 -19.29 -12.31 -18.04
CA ASP A 184 -19.42 -13.06 -19.29
C ASP A 184 -20.20 -14.36 -19.10
N SER A 185 -19.95 -15.08 -18.00
CA SER A 185 -20.70 -16.27 -17.63
C SER A 185 -22.19 -15.97 -17.39
N ARG A 186 -22.50 -14.90 -16.64
CA ARG A 186 -23.89 -14.49 -16.37
C ARG A 186 -24.62 -14.03 -17.62
N ILE A 187 -23.95 -13.29 -18.51
CA ILE A 187 -24.52 -12.86 -19.79
C ILE A 187 -24.77 -14.06 -20.72
N SER A 188 -23.83 -15.01 -20.77
CA SER A 188 -23.99 -16.24 -21.55
C SER A 188 -25.19 -17.04 -21.08
N ALA A 189 -25.31 -17.26 -19.76
CA ALA A 189 -26.46 -17.93 -19.15
C ALA A 189 -27.79 -17.23 -19.49
N LEU A 190 -27.85 -15.91 -19.31
CA LEU A 190 -29.03 -15.13 -19.71
C LEU A 190 -29.34 -15.26 -21.21
N GLY A 191 -28.32 -15.33 -22.06
CA GLY A 191 -28.48 -15.58 -23.49
C GLY A 191 -29.10 -16.93 -23.81
N PHE A 192 -28.80 -17.99 -23.04
CA PHE A 192 -29.49 -19.28 -23.16
C PHE A 192 -30.94 -19.21 -22.69
N ASP A 193 -31.17 -18.57 -21.55
CA ASP A 193 -32.51 -18.42 -20.99
C ASP A 193 -33.42 -17.64 -21.94
N LEU A 194 -32.94 -16.54 -22.51
CA LEU A 194 -33.70 -15.76 -23.50
C LEU A 194 -34.01 -16.55 -24.78
N ARG A 195 -33.08 -17.38 -25.27
CA ARG A 195 -33.35 -18.26 -26.42
C ARG A 195 -34.41 -19.32 -26.10
N ASN A 196 -34.42 -19.83 -24.87
CA ASN A 196 -35.45 -20.77 -24.42
C ASN A 196 -36.81 -20.07 -24.32
N VAL A 197 -36.87 -18.89 -23.67
CA VAL A 197 -38.09 -18.08 -23.58
C VAL A 197 -38.62 -17.72 -24.98
N GLU A 198 -37.74 -17.35 -25.91
CA GLU A 198 -38.15 -17.03 -27.27
C GLU A 198 -38.69 -18.27 -28.00
N ARG A 199 -38.03 -19.43 -27.85
CA ARG A 199 -38.50 -20.71 -28.41
C ARG A 199 -39.86 -21.10 -27.84
N ASP A 200 -40.03 -21.03 -26.53
CA ASP A 200 -41.28 -21.35 -25.85
C ASP A 200 -42.41 -20.41 -26.27
N ALA A 201 -42.14 -19.11 -26.39
CA ALA A 201 -43.11 -18.14 -26.90
C ALA A 201 -43.54 -18.42 -28.36
N ARG A 202 -42.59 -18.78 -29.23
CA ARG A 202 -42.88 -19.17 -30.62
C ARG A 202 -43.70 -20.46 -30.68
N LYS A 203 -43.35 -21.48 -29.88
CA LYS A 203 -44.11 -22.73 -29.74
C LYS A 203 -45.53 -22.49 -29.22
N GLY A 204 -45.68 -21.65 -28.19
CA GLY A 204 -47.00 -21.25 -27.68
C GLY A 204 -47.87 -20.56 -28.73
N THR A 205 -47.27 -19.71 -29.57
CA THR A 205 -47.96 -19.07 -30.69
C THR A 205 -48.38 -20.09 -31.75
N ALA A 206 -47.47 -21.01 -32.14
CA ALA A 206 -47.81 -22.10 -33.05
C ALA A 206 -48.96 -22.95 -32.49
N ALA A 207 -48.90 -23.34 -31.21
CA ALA A 207 -49.97 -24.08 -30.55
C ALA A 207 -51.30 -23.32 -30.63
N ALA A 208 -51.33 -22.03 -30.29
CA ALA A 208 -52.54 -21.20 -30.38
C ALA A 208 -53.13 -21.18 -31.80
N VAL A 209 -52.30 -21.07 -32.84
CA VAL A 209 -52.73 -21.10 -34.25
C VAL A 209 -53.25 -22.48 -34.66
N ALA A 210 -52.68 -23.57 -34.12
CA ALA A 210 -53.14 -24.92 -34.39
C ALA A 210 -54.52 -25.23 -33.77
N ILE A 211 -55.00 -24.40 -32.83
CA ILE A 211 -56.37 -24.51 -32.32
C ILE A 211 -57.35 -23.85 -33.30
N GLY A 212 -57.53 -24.46 -34.47
CA GLY A 212 -58.54 -24.07 -35.45
C GLY A 212 -59.96 -24.38 -34.98
N TYR A 213 -60.99 -23.64 -35.42
CA TYR A 213 -62.40 -23.93 -35.09
C TYR A 213 -62.92 -25.18 -35.79
N ALA A 214 -63.60 -26.04 -35.05
CA ALA A 214 -64.40 -27.10 -35.64
C ALA A 214 -65.68 -26.46 -36.21
N PRO A 215 -66.05 -26.75 -37.48
CA PRO A 215 -67.23 -26.16 -38.10
C PRO A 215 -68.48 -26.58 -37.35
N MET A 216 -69.52 -25.74 -37.35
CA MET A 216 -70.76 -26.07 -36.64
C MET A 216 -71.38 -27.38 -37.19
N PRO A 217 -71.76 -28.34 -36.34
CA PRO A 217 -72.38 -29.58 -36.78
C PRO A 217 -73.69 -29.32 -37.56
N SER A 218 -73.88 -30.05 -38.66
CA SER A 218 -74.98 -29.84 -39.61
C SER A 218 -76.38 -30.05 -39.04
N ALA A 219 -76.51 -30.76 -37.91
CA ALA A 219 -77.78 -31.03 -37.24
C ALA A 219 -77.58 -31.10 -35.71
N PRO A 220 -78.63 -30.82 -34.91
CA PRO A 220 -78.60 -31.03 -33.47
C PRO A 220 -78.26 -32.48 -33.09
N GLY A 221 -77.47 -32.66 -32.03
CA GLY A 221 -76.99 -33.95 -31.54
C GLY A 221 -75.75 -34.50 -32.25
N ARG A 222 -75.20 -33.81 -33.26
CA ARG A 222 -73.98 -34.23 -33.97
C ARG A 222 -72.72 -33.54 -33.43
N THR A 223 -71.58 -34.22 -33.59
CA THR A 223 -70.24 -33.71 -33.28
C THR A 223 -69.44 -33.56 -34.56
N SER A 224 -68.76 -32.42 -34.73
CA SER A 224 -67.73 -32.22 -35.75
C SER A 224 -66.35 -32.20 -35.10
N TYR A 225 -65.31 -32.50 -35.89
CA TYR A 225 -63.93 -32.43 -35.45
C TYR A 225 -63.05 -31.83 -36.55
N THR A 226 -61.95 -31.20 -36.15
CA THR A 226 -60.87 -30.76 -37.03
C THR A 226 -59.53 -31.16 -36.47
N LEU A 227 -58.57 -31.39 -37.37
CA LEU A 227 -57.17 -31.59 -37.06
C LEU A 227 -56.39 -30.55 -37.87
N ASN A 228 -55.52 -29.81 -37.22
CA ASN A 228 -54.77 -28.72 -37.82
C ASN A 228 -53.29 -28.89 -37.48
N GLY A 229 -52.43 -28.62 -38.45
CA GLY A 229 -51.02 -28.37 -38.24
C GLY A 229 -50.75 -26.87 -38.40
N SER A 230 -49.85 -26.32 -37.61
CA SER A 230 -49.40 -24.94 -37.75
C SER A 230 -47.88 -24.87 -37.75
N THR A 231 -47.37 -23.78 -38.32
CA THR A 231 -45.97 -23.40 -38.17
C THR A 231 -45.87 -21.91 -37.90
N PHE A 232 -44.93 -21.53 -37.03
CA PHE A 232 -44.65 -20.14 -36.72
C PHE A 232 -43.14 -19.93 -36.51
N ARG A 233 -42.52 -19.17 -37.41
CA ARG A 233 -41.08 -18.81 -37.37
C ARG A 233 -40.15 -20.00 -37.10
N GLY A 234 -40.43 -21.15 -37.73
CA GLY A 234 -39.64 -22.37 -37.63
C GLY A 234 -40.14 -23.39 -36.58
N GLU A 235 -41.00 -22.98 -35.65
CA GLU A 235 -41.67 -23.90 -34.72
C GLU A 235 -42.92 -24.50 -35.36
N GLN A 236 -43.33 -25.67 -34.88
CA GLN A 236 -44.50 -26.40 -35.39
C GLN A 236 -45.40 -26.81 -34.23
N ALA A 237 -46.70 -26.87 -34.51
CA ALA A 237 -47.66 -27.42 -33.56
C ALA A 237 -48.75 -28.21 -34.27
N ILE A 238 -49.34 -29.13 -33.53
CA ILE A 238 -50.53 -29.87 -33.95
C ILE A 238 -51.64 -29.59 -32.97
N GLY A 239 -52.86 -29.46 -33.48
CA GLY A 239 -54.02 -29.19 -32.65
C GLY A 239 -55.27 -29.78 -33.25
N GLY A 240 -56.24 -30.04 -32.40
CA GLY A 240 -57.53 -30.54 -32.79
C GLY A 240 -58.62 -29.79 -32.05
N SER A 241 -59.76 -29.63 -32.71
CA SER A 241 -60.96 -29.09 -32.07
C SER A 241 -62.15 -29.99 -32.34
N VAL A 242 -63.08 -29.98 -31.40
CA VAL A 242 -64.39 -30.62 -31.53
C VAL A 242 -65.48 -29.60 -31.28
N ALA A 243 -66.62 -29.74 -31.95
CA ALA A 243 -67.82 -28.98 -31.65
C ALA A 243 -69.02 -29.92 -31.56
N HIS A 244 -69.84 -29.80 -30.51
CA HIS A 244 -71.06 -30.57 -30.34
C HIS A 244 -72.26 -29.63 -30.27
N ARG A 245 -73.26 -29.85 -31.14
CA ARG A 245 -74.48 -29.02 -31.23
C ARG A 245 -75.59 -29.61 -30.36
N PHE A 246 -76.12 -28.83 -29.44
CA PHE A 246 -77.22 -29.25 -28.56
C PHE A 246 -78.57 -28.96 -29.19
N GLY A 247 -79.52 -29.89 -29.01
CA GLY A 247 -80.89 -29.77 -29.50
C GLY A 247 -81.81 -29.10 -28.48
N THR A 248 -81.76 -27.78 -28.43
CA THR A 248 -82.61 -26.92 -27.57
C THR A 248 -83.44 -25.96 -28.44
N ALA A 249 -84.47 -25.31 -27.85
CA ALA A 249 -85.35 -24.36 -28.56
C ALA A 249 -84.59 -23.20 -29.24
N GLN A 250 -83.43 -22.83 -28.70
CA GLN A 250 -82.40 -22.04 -29.38
C GLN A 250 -81.16 -22.93 -29.53
N PRO A 251 -80.70 -23.26 -30.76
CA PRO A 251 -79.57 -24.15 -30.95
C PRO A 251 -78.25 -23.45 -30.61
N PHE A 252 -77.46 -24.05 -29.72
CA PHE A 252 -76.08 -23.66 -29.45
C PHE A 252 -75.14 -24.87 -29.56
N ALA A 253 -73.85 -24.61 -29.76
CA ALA A 253 -72.80 -25.59 -29.83
C ALA A 253 -71.70 -25.28 -28.82
N LEU A 254 -71.24 -26.31 -28.11
CA LEU A 254 -70.01 -26.23 -27.33
C LEU A 254 -68.84 -26.60 -28.22
N THR A 255 -67.78 -25.81 -28.16
CA THR A 255 -66.53 -26.04 -28.87
C THR A 255 -65.41 -26.24 -27.85
N ALA A 256 -64.54 -27.20 -28.10
CA ALA A 256 -63.33 -27.41 -27.33
C ALA A 256 -62.17 -27.65 -28.28
N GLY A 257 -60.99 -27.14 -27.95
CA GLY A 257 -59.79 -27.35 -28.75
C GLY A 257 -58.55 -27.52 -27.89
N PHE A 258 -57.61 -28.30 -28.40
CA PHE A 258 -56.31 -28.53 -27.78
C PHE A 258 -55.22 -28.40 -28.83
N ALA A 259 -54.03 -27.97 -28.42
CA ALA A 259 -52.85 -27.98 -29.26
C ALA A 259 -51.59 -28.30 -28.45
N PHE A 260 -50.61 -28.87 -29.14
CA PHE A 260 -49.33 -29.30 -28.62
C PHE A 260 -48.21 -28.83 -29.55
N ALA A 261 -47.21 -28.15 -28.99
CA ALA A 261 -46.02 -27.66 -29.68
C ALA A 261 -44.69 -28.17 -29.08
N GLY A 262 -44.73 -29.17 -28.19
CA GLY A 262 -43.54 -29.78 -27.57
C GLY A 262 -43.04 -29.09 -26.29
N GLU A 263 -42.24 -29.83 -25.50
CA GLU A 263 -41.57 -29.33 -24.27
C GLU A 263 -42.52 -28.69 -23.23
N GLY A 264 -43.77 -29.14 -23.15
CA GLY A 264 -44.78 -28.61 -22.22
C GLY A 264 -45.56 -27.39 -22.76
N ASN A 265 -45.27 -26.94 -23.98
CA ASN A 265 -46.02 -25.88 -24.65
C ASN A 265 -47.34 -26.41 -25.22
N ASN A 266 -48.35 -26.45 -24.36
CA ASN A 266 -49.70 -26.92 -24.69
C ASN A 266 -50.70 -25.78 -24.53
N ALA A 267 -51.71 -25.76 -25.37
CA ALA A 267 -52.80 -24.79 -25.27
C ALA A 267 -54.15 -25.52 -25.34
N ALA A 268 -55.12 -25.03 -24.58
CA ALA A 268 -56.49 -25.53 -24.62
C ALA A 268 -57.46 -24.36 -24.65
N ARG A 269 -58.61 -24.58 -25.27
CA ARG A 269 -59.71 -23.61 -25.27
C ARG A 269 -61.05 -24.31 -25.16
N VAL A 270 -62.03 -23.57 -24.64
CA VAL A 270 -63.45 -23.94 -24.66
C VAL A 270 -64.23 -22.68 -25.04
N GLY A 271 -65.27 -22.83 -25.85
CA GLY A 271 -66.12 -21.72 -26.29
C GLY A 271 -67.52 -22.18 -26.65
N VAL A 272 -68.46 -21.25 -26.75
CA VAL A 272 -69.85 -21.50 -27.15
C VAL A 272 -70.14 -20.75 -28.45
N ALA A 273 -70.83 -21.40 -29.38
CA ALA A 273 -71.29 -20.82 -30.64
C ALA A 273 -72.82 -20.97 -30.74
N GLY A 274 -73.53 -19.99 -31.29
CA GLY A 274 -74.98 -20.05 -31.44
C GLY A 274 -75.45 -19.15 -32.58
N GLU A 275 -76.67 -19.37 -33.03
CA GLU A 275 -77.38 -18.58 -34.05
C GLU A 275 -78.80 -18.26 -33.53
N PHE A 276 -79.39 -17.16 -33.99
CA PHE A 276 -80.73 -16.70 -33.60
C PHE A 276 -81.63 -16.51 -34.82
#